data_AF-A0A6D2C750-F1
#
_entry.id   AF-A0A6D2C750-F1
#
_cell.length_a   1.000
_cell.length_b   1.000
_cell.length_c   1.000
_cell.angle_alpha   90.00
_cell.angle_beta   90.00
_cell.angle_gamma   90.00
#
_symmetry.space_group_name_H-M   'P 1'
#
loop_
_entity.id
_entity.type
_entity.pdbx_description
1 polymer ?
#
loop_
_entity_poly.entity_id
_entity_poly.type
_entity_poly.pdbx_seq_one_letter_code
_entity_poly.pdbx_strand_id
1 'polypeptide(L)'
;MLFPITKDSYINLRESPNGKILTQIQKMDMLESCQFQDNKGFILNLGQDSTNPKWLKVAYIPKEANDTSKAIYGVIHESQVSFECEE
;
A
#
# COMPACT_ATOMS: atom_id res chain seq x y z
N MET A 1 -6.12 11.25 5.77
CA MET A 1 -5.93 9.83 5.41
C MET A 1 -4.90 9.83 4.31
N LEU A 2 -3.67 9.36 4.56
CA LEU A 2 -2.58 9.44 3.57
C LEU A 2 -2.53 8.12 2.80
N PHE A 3 -2.67 8.20 1.48
CA PHE A 3 -2.47 7.08 0.56
C PHE A 3 -1.00 7.08 0.16
N PRO A 4 -0.16 6.14 0.66
CA PRO A 4 1.23 6.10 0.25
C PRO A 4 1.34 5.78 -1.24
N ILE A 5 2.16 6.56 -1.95
CA ILE A 5 2.55 6.30 -3.33
C ILE A 5 3.86 5.52 -3.37
N THR A 6 4.07 4.66 -4.36
CA THR A 6 5.30 3.88 -4.46
C THR A 6 6.43 4.66 -5.15
N LYS A 7 7.64 4.55 -4.60
CA LYS A 7 8.90 5.03 -5.20
C LYS A 7 9.50 4.01 -6.17
N ASP A 8 9.10 2.74 -6.04
CA ASP A 8 9.64 1.62 -6.80
C ASP A 8 8.68 1.22 -7.94
N SER A 9 9.08 0.26 -8.78
CA SER A 9 8.17 -0.33 -9.78
C SER A 9 7.02 -1.14 -9.16
N TYR A 10 7.19 -1.60 -7.92
CA TYR A 10 6.19 -2.35 -7.17
C TYR A 10 6.45 -2.29 -5.66
N ILE A 11 5.43 -2.63 -4.86
CA ILE A 11 5.55 -2.86 -3.42
C ILE A 11 5.20 -4.32 -3.09
N ASN A 12 5.98 -4.93 -2.21
CA ASN A 12 5.61 -6.24 -1.66
C ASN A 12 4.74 -6.05 -0.40
N LEU A 13 3.46 -6.42 -0.47
CA LEU A 13 2.62 -6.54 0.71
C LEU A 13 2.91 -7.88 1.38
N ARG A 14 3.27 -7.85 2.66
CA ARG A 14 3.64 -9.04 3.44
C ARG A 14 2.70 -9.29 4.59
N GLU A 15 2.64 -10.52 5.05
CA GLU A 15 1.87 -10.88 6.25
C GLU A 15 2.47 -10.27 7.54
N SER A 16 3.78 -10.07 7.55
CA SER A 16 4.56 -9.54 8.68
C SER A 16 5.91 -8.98 8.21
N PRO A 17 6.65 -8.24 9.05
CA PRO A 17 8.01 -7.79 8.75
C PRO A 17 8.91 -8.94 8.29
N ASN A 18 9.47 -8.84 7.09
CA ASN A 18 10.26 -9.90 6.43
C ASN A 18 9.54 -11.26 6.23
N GLY A 19 8.23 -11.33 6.49
CA GLY A 19 7.41 -12.54 6.32
C GLY A 19 7.05 -12.83 4.86
N LYS A 20 6.14 -13.78 4.65
CA LYS A 20 5.68 -14.17 3.31
C LYS A 20 5.06 -12.97 2.57
N ILE A 21 5.32 -12.90 1.26
CA ILE A 21 4.66 -11.95 0.36
C ILE A 21 3.23 -12.46 0.10
N LEU A 22 2.24 -11.65 0.43
CA LEU A 22 0.83 -11.90 0.16
C LEU A 22 0.48 -11.49 -1.28
N THR A 23 0.95 -10.32 -1.70
CA THR A 23 0.77 -9.81 -3.06
C THR A 23 1.87 -8.83 -3.41
N GLN A 24 2.16 -8.72 -4.71
CA GLN A 24 3.02 -7.68 -5.26
C GLN A 24 2.14 -6.66 -5.97
N ILE A 25 2.12 -5.44 -5.43
CA ILE A 25 1.30 -4.33 -5.92
C ILE A 25 2.13 -3.55 -6.94
N GLN A 26 1.75 -3.59 -8.22
CA GLN A 26 2.49 -2.90 -9.27
C GLN A 26 2.22 -1.38 -9.19
N LYS A 27 3.23 -0.55 -9.48
CA LYS A 27 3.07 0.92 -9.51
C LYS A 27 1.93 1.36 -10.42
N MET A 28 1.77 0.70 -11.56
CA MET A 28 0.68 0.98 -12.52
C MET A 28 -0.72 0.66 -11.99
N ASP A 29 -0.83 -0.18 -10.97
CA ASP A 29 -2.09 -0.54 -10.32
C ASP A 29 -2.39 0.35 -9.11
N MET A 30 -1.47 1.25 -8.73
CA MET A 30 -1.62 2.19 -7.64
C MET A 30 -2.00 3.58 -8.13
N LEU A 31 -2.47 4.41 -7.20
CA LEU A 31 -2.58 5.85 -7.41
C LEU A 31 -1.20 6.46 -7.68
N GLU A 32 -1.12 7.33 -8.70
CA GLU A 32 0.11 8.02 -9.08
C GLU A 32 0.30 9.35 -8.34
N SER A 33 -0.81 9.95 -7.90
CA SER A 33 -0.83 11.14 -7.03
C SER A 33 -1.85 10.92 -5.92
N CYS A 34 -1.93 11.85 -4.96
CA CYS A 34 -3.00 11.83 -3.95
C CYS A 34 -4.40 12.13 -4.51
N GLN A 35 -4.55 12.13 -5.84
CA GLN A 35 -5.83 12.23 -6.52
C GLN A 35 -6.42 10.84 -6.71
N PHE A 36 -7.72 10.72 -6.45
CA PHE A 36 -8.47 9.51 -6.75
C PHE A 36 -8.50 9.29 -8.26
N GLN A 37 -8.17 8.08 -8.69
CA GLN A 37 -8.28 7.66 -10.08
C GLN A 37 -9.15 6.40 -10.16
N ASP A 38 -10.09 6.40 -11.12
CA ASP A 38 -10.87 5.21 -11.43
C ASP A 38 -9.96 4.07 -11.89
N ASN A 39 -10.32 2.82 -11.56
CA ASN A 39 -9.57 1.61 -11.91
C ASN A 39 -8.15 1.49 -11.32
N LYS A 40 -7.84 2.18 -10.21
CA LYS A 40 -6.62 1.98 -9.42
C LYS A 40 -6.95 1.35 -8.06
N GLY A 41 -5.99 0.63 -7.51
CA GLY A 41 -6.03 0.10 -6.16
C GLY A 41 -5.59 1.14 -5.13
N PHE A 42 -6.05 0.96 -3.89
CA PHE A 42 -5.81 1.90 -2.80
C PHE A 42 -5.01 1.24 -1.69
N ILE A 43 -3.99 1.92 -1.18
CA ILE A 43 -3.33 1.53 0.06
C ILE A 43 -3.77 2.50 1.16
N LEU A 44 -4.40 1.97 2.20
CA LEU A 44 -4.77 2.71 3.40
C LEU A 44 -3.72 2.46 4.48
N ASN A 45 -3.03 3.52 4.91
CA ASN A 45 -2.12 3.43 6.06
C ASN A 45 -2.92 3.33 7.37
N LEU A 46 -2.70 2.24 8.11
CA LEU A 46 -3.34 1.94 9.40
C LEU A 46 -2.43 2.26 10.60
N GLY A 47 -1.20 2.74 10.36
CA GLY A 47 -0.20 3.07 11.37
C GLY A 47 1.07 2.22 11.27
N GLN A 48 2.04 2.52 12.13
CA GLN A 48 3.31 1.80 12.19
C GLN A 48 3.22 0.59 13.13
N ASP A 49 4.04 -0.42 12.87
CA ASP A 49 4.31 -1.46 13.85
C ASP A 49 5.21 -0.90 14.97
N SER A 50 4.76 -0.96 16.22
CA SER A 50 5.50 -0.43 17.38
C SER A 50 6.81 -1.17 17.66
N THR A 51 6.92 -2.42 17.24
CA THR A 51 8.13 -3.24 17.37
C THR A 51 9.04 -3.14 16.15
N ASN A 52 8.48 -2.75 15.01
CA ASN A 52 9.14 -2.69 13.71
C ASN A 52 8.77 -1.39 12.98
N PRO A 53 9.26 -0.22 13.43
CA PRO A 53 8.76 1.10 12.99
C PRO A 53 8.94 1.36 11.48
N LYS A 54 9.87 0.65 10.83
CA LYS A 54 10.08 0.70 9.37
C LYS A 54 8.98 0.01 8.56
N TRP A 55 8.08 -0.70 9.23
CA TRP A 55 6.99 -1.45 8.63
C TRP A 55 5.65 -0.80 8.95
N LEU A 56 4.91 -0.46 7.90
CA LEU A 56 3.62 0.19 7.95
C LEU A 56 2.54 -0.86 7.85
N LYS A 57 1.59 -0.87 8.79
CA LYS A 57 0.36 -1.67 8.69
C LYS A 57 -0.55 -1.01 7.67
N VAL A 58 -1.05 -1.80 6.73
CA VAL A 58 -1.89 -1.28 5.65
C VAL A 58 -3.05 -2.20 5.34
N ALA A 59 -4.10 -1.60 4.77
CA ALA A 59 -5.13 -2.32 4.03
C ALA A 59 -4.98 -1.96 2.55
N TYR A 60 -4.74 -2.96 1.70
CA TYR A 60 -4.72 -2.81 0.26
C TYR A 60 -6.06 -3.22 -0.33
N ILE A 61 -6.69 -2.33 -1.07
CA ILE A 61 -7.93 -2.59 -1.82
C ILE A 61 -7.54 -2.70 -3.29
N PRO A 62 -7.56 -3.90 -3.90
CA PRO A 62 -7.23 -4.08 -5.32
C PRO A 62 -8.18 -3.31 -6.25
N LYS A 63 -7.70 -2.92 -7.44
CA LYS A 63 -8.54 -2.21 -8.43
C LYS A 63 -9.74 -3.03 -8.92
N GLU A 64 -9.65 -4.36 -8.85
CA GLU A 64 -10.72 -5.30 -9.22
C GLU A 64 -11.73 -5.54 -8.08
N ALA A 65 -11.53 -4.88 -6.93
CA ALA A 65 -12.44 -5.02 -5.80
C ALA A 65 -13.73 -4.23 -6.03
N ASN A 66 -14.85 -4.94 -6.02
CA ASN A 66 -16.19 -4.32 -6.14
C ASN A 66 -16.70 -3.75 -4.80
N ASP A 67 -16.02 -4.08 -3.69
CA ASP A 67 -16.30 -3.58 -2.35
C ASP A 67 -15.06 -3.72 -1.45
N THR A 68 -15.11 -3.13 -0.26
CA THR A 68 -14.00 -3.08 0.70
C THR A 68 -13.75 -4.39 1.46
N SER A 69 -14.66 -5.38 1.42
CA SER A 69 -14.47 -6.67 2.09
C SER A 69 -13.34 -7.50 1.49
N LYS A 70 -12.94 -7.18 0.25
CA LYS A 70 -11.80 -7.77 -0.46
C LYS A 70 -10.45 -7.16 -0.10
N ALA A 71 -10.41 -6.26 0.89
CA ALA A 71 -9.16 -5.67 1.35
C ALA A 71 -8.19 -6.74 1.86
N ILE A 72 -6.93 -6.63 1.41
CA ILE A 72 -5.83 -7.46 1.85
C ILE A 72 -5.06 -6.69 2.92
N TYR A 73 -5.03 -7.22 4.14
CA TYR A 73 -4.33 -6.62 5.26
C TYR A 73 -2.92 -7.18 5.37
N GLY A 74 -1.95 -6.32 5.67
CA GLY A 74 -0.56 -6.72 5.84
C GLY A 74 0.34 -5.55 6.18
N VAL A 75 1.63 -5.72 5.89
CA VAL A 75 2.65 -4.69 6.09
C VAL A 75 3.45 -4.41 4.83
N ILE A 76 3.85 -3.15 4.67
CA ILE A 76 4.78 -2.69 3.63
C ILE A 76 5.96 -1.94 4.27
N HIS A 77 7.11 -1.92 3.60
CA HIS A 77 8.29 -1.25 4.12
C HIS A 77 8.29 0.25 3.76
N GLU A 78 8.57 1.12 4.72
CA GLU A 78 8.49 2.58 4.56
C GLU A 78 9.41 3.12 3.46
N SER A 79 10.53 2.45 3.19
CA SER A 79 11.48 2.89 2.15
C SER A 79 10.89 2.85 0.74
N GLN A 80 9.87 2.01 0.50
CA GLN A 80 9.26 1.83 -0.81
C GLN A 80 8.18 2.86 -1.11
N VAL A 81 7.83 3.71 -0.14
CA VAL A 81 6.71 4.63 -0.24
C VAL A 81 7.09 6.08 0.04
N SER A 82 6.34 6.98 -0.58
CA SER A 82 6.25 8.38 -0.19
C SER A 82 4.85 8.68 0.33
N PHE A 83 4.75 9.61 1.26
CA PHE A 83 3.48 10.23 1.65
C PHE A 83 3.32 11.63 1.05
N GLU A 84 4.35 12.09 0.35
CA GLU A 84 4.32 13.35 -0.37
C GLU A 84 3.55 13.13 -1.67
N CYS A 85 2.56 13.99 -1.89
CA CYS A 85 1.86 14.07 -3.17
C CYS A 85 2.76 14.90 -4.11
N GLU A 86 3.21 14.34 -5.23
CA GLU A 86 3.80 15.16 -6.28
C GLU A 86 2.67 16.04 -6.87
N GLU A 87 2.89 17.36 -6.91
CA GLU A 87 1.94 18.37 -7.44
C GLU A 87 1.77 18.28 -8.96
#